data_AF-A0A1B6JWA4-F1
#
_entry.id   AF-A0A1B6JWA4-F1
#
_cell.length_a   1.000
_cell.length_b   1.000
_cell.length_c   1.000
_cell.angle_alpha   90.00
_cell.angle_beta   90.00
_cell.angle_gamma   90.00
#
_symmetry.space_group_name_H-M   'P 1'
#
loop_
_entity.id
_entity.type
_entity.pdbx_description
1 polymer ?
#
loop_
_entity_poly.entity_id
_entity_poly.type
_entity_poly.pdbx_seq_one_letter_code
_entity_poly.pdbx_strand_id
1 'polypeptide(L)'
;GWQKNAFNQYVSDLISLHRKLPDPRDEWCKKPGRYPDNLPATSVIICFHNEAWSVLLRTVHSVIDRSPPRLLHEVILVDDYSDMPHLKRQLEEYMAMYPKVKIVRAAKREGLIRARLIGAKHATAPVLTYLDSHCECAEGWLEPLLGRIAQNPTNVVCPVIENINDDTFEIAWSSYPQVGGFSWNLQFNWHAVPERERKRHKD
;
A
#
# COMPACT_ATOMS: atom_id res chain seq x y z
N GLY A 1 -21.91 -1.06 6.27
CA GLY A 1 -21.01 -0.95 5.11
C GLY A 1 -21.12 0.42 4.48
N TRP A 2 -21.82 0.53 3.36
CA TRP A 2 -21.87 1.73 2.50
C TRP A 2 -21.99 3.08 3.22
N GLN A 3 -22.98 3.25 4.11
CA GLN A 3 -23.17 4.54 4.81
C GLN A 3 -21.98 4.97 5.68
N LYS A 4 -21.16 4.03 6.14
CA LYS A 4 -19.99 4.31 7.00
C LYS A 4 -18.68 4.38 6.23
N ASN A 5 -18.52 3.55 5.20
CA ASN A 5 -17.22 3.39 4.53
C ASN A 5 -17.22 3.74 3.03
N ALA A 6 -18.39 4.05 2.44
CA ALA A 6 -18.55 4.27 1.00
C ALA A 6 -18.12 3.09 0.11
N PHE A 7 -18.15 1.87 0.63
CA PHE A 7 -17.99 0.62 -0.12
C PHE A 7 -18.80 -0.53 0.53
N ASN A 8 -18.93 -1.65 -0.18
CA ASN A 8 -19.64 -2.85 0.25
C ASN A 8 -18.85 -3.66 1.27
N GLN A 9 -18.82 -3.18 2.51
CA GLN A 9 -18.18 -3.88 3.63
C GLN A 9 -18.70 -5.31 3.81
N TYR A 10 -19.99 -5.59 3.54
CA TYR A 10 -20.55 -6.92 3.72
C TYR A 10 -19.84 -7.95 2.83
N VAL A 11 -19.61 -7.60 1.56
CA VAL A 11 -18.83 -8.44 0.64
C VAL A 11 -17.39 -8.56 1.13
N SER A 12 -16.76 -7.47 1.56
CA SER A 12 -15.41 -7.54 2.15
C SER A 12 -15.33 -8.50 3.33
N ASP A 13 -16.30 -8.49 4.24
CA ASP A 13 -16.28 -9.32 5.45
C ASP A 13 -16.39 -10.83 5.11
N LEU A 14 -16.90 -11.19 3.94
CA LEU A 14 -16.97 -12.57 3.42
C LEU A 14 -15.70 -12.99 2.66
N ILE A 15 -14.86 -12.05 2.24
CA ILE A 15 -13.64 -12.31 1.48
C ILE A 15 -12.47 -12.53 2.43
N SER A 16 -11.70 -13.60 2.20
CA SER A 16 -10.51 -13.93 2.98
C SER A 16 -9.56 -12.74 3.13
N LEU A 17 -9.01 -12.57 4.33
CA LEU A 17 -7.94 -11.60 4.61
C LEU A 17 -6.62 -11.98 3.88
N HIS A 18 -6.49 -13.26 3.51
CA HIS A 18 -5.33 -13.83 2.83
C HIS A 18 -5.68 -14.29 1.40
N ARG A 19 -6.62 -13.63 0.73
CA ARG A 19 -6.99 -14.03 -0.64
C ARG A 19 -5.78 -13.94 -1.57
N LYS A 20 -5.60 -14.95 -2.41
CA LYS A 20 -4.60 -14.92 -3.47
C LYS A 20 -5.09 -14.06 -4.62
N LEU A 21 -4.18 -13.32 -5.24
CA LEU A 21 -4.45 -12.56 -6.45
C LEU A 21 -3.78 -13.27 -7.65
N PRO A 22 -4.35 -13.13 -8.86
CA PRO A 22 -3.61 -13.49 -10.07
C PRO A 22 -2.36 -12.61 -10.20
N ASP A 23 -1.38 -13.07 -10.98
CA ASP A 23 -0.20 -12.28 -11.34
C ASP A 23 -0.34 -11.76 -12.79
N PRO A 24 -0.89 -10.54 -12.97
CA PRO A 24 -1.16 -9.95 -14.28
C PRO A 24 0.07 -9.28 -14.89
N ARG A 25 1.21 -9.27 -14.18
CA ARG A 25 2.42 -8.57 -14.64
C ARG A 25 2.87 -9.18 -15.97
N ASP A 26 3.51 -8.37 -16.78
CA ASP A 26 4.18 -8.86 -17.99
C ASP A 26 5.23 -9.93 -17.65
N GLU A 27 5.46 -10.86 -18.56
CA GLU A 27 6.47 -11.92 -18.40
C GLU A 27 7.88 -11.36 -18.16
N TRP A 28 8.17 -10.15 -18.65
CA TRP A 28 9.44 -9.50 -18.40
C TRP A 28 9.65 -9.18 -16.92
N CYS A 29 8.60 -8.85 -16.15
CA CYS A 29 8.65 -8.58 -14.71
C CYS A 29 8.91 -9.85 -13.89
N LYS A 30 8.47 -11.00 -14.39
CA LYS A 30 8.52 -12.30 -13.69
C LYS A 30 9.89 -12.99 -13.81
N LYS A 31 10.77 -12.50 -14.70
CA LYS A 31 12.10 -13.09 -14.89
C LYS A 31 12.93 -13.03 -13.60
N PRO A 32 13.62 -14.12 -13.23
CA PRO A 32 14.46 -14.14 -12.03
C PRO A 32 15.68 -13.22 -12.18
N GLY A 33 16.26 -12.80 -11.04
CA GLY A 33 17.54 -12.07 -11.01
C GLY A 33 17.50 -10.62 -11.50
N ARG A 34 16.32 -10.00 -11.59
CA ARG A 34 16.19 -8.59 -12.05
C ARG A 34 16.64 -7.54 -11.04
N TYR A 35 16.63 -7.89 -9.75
CA TYR A 35 16.94 -6.95 -8.68
C TYR A 35 18.17 -7.44 -7.89
N PRO A 36 19.03 -6.53 -7.43
CA PRO A 36 20.16 -6.89 -6.58
C PRO A 36 19.70 -7.62 -5.31
N ASP A 37 20.55 -8.46 -4.73
CA ASP A 37 20.20 -9.13 -3.46
C ASP A 37 20.26 -8.16 -2.27
N ASN A 38 21.10 -7.12 -2.35
CA ASN A 38 21.37 -6.14 -1.30
C ASN A 38 20.42 -4.92 -1.32
N LEU A 39 19.13 -5.15 -1.54
CA LEU A 39 18.11 -4.10 -1.50
C LEU A 39 17.93 -3.52 -0.09
N PRO A 40 17.65 -2.20 0.04
CA PRO A 40 17.39 -1.56 1.32
C PRO A 40 16.08 -2.07 1.93
N ALA A 41 16.03 -2.22 3.26
CA ALA A 41 14.78 -2.54 3.95
C ALA A 41 13.83 -1.34 3.98
N THR A 42 12.53 -1.59 4.17
CA THR A 42 11.49 -0.56 4.24
C THR A 42 10.63 -0.65 5.50
N SER A 43 10.18 0.50 5.98
CA SER A 43 9.10 0.65 6.95
C SER A 43 7.84 0.99 6.17
N VAL A 44 6.87 0.08 6.18
CA VAL A 44 5.57 0.32 5.53
C VAL A 44 4.68 1.11 6.49
N ILE A 45 4.19 2.27 6.07
CA ILE A 45 3.33 3.14 6.89
C ILE A 45 1.92 3.13 6.32
N ILE A 46 0.96 2.72 7.14
CA ILE A 46 -0.47 2.69 6.80
C ILE A 46 -1.20 3.59 7.79
N CYS A 47 -1.69 4.72 7.30
CA CYS A 47 -2.53 5.61 8.09
C CYS A 47 -3.99 5.23 7.92
N PHE A 48 -4.75 5.19 9.01
CA PHE A 48 -6.17 4.86 8.97
C PHE A 48 -6.98 5.71 9.94
N HIS A 49 -8.24 5.94 9.59
CA HIS A 49 -9.23 6.54 10.46
C HIS A 49 -10.57 5.88 10.20
N ASN A 50 -11.17 5.24 11.21
CA ASN A 50 -12.49 4.60 11.11
C ASN A 50 -12.61 3.59 9.96
N GLU A 51 -11.52 2.87 9.69
CA GLU A 51 -11.48 1.86 8.62
C GLU A 51 -12.25 0.59 8.99
N ALA A 52 -12.84 -0.06 7.98
CA ALA A 52 -13.47 -1.36 8.15
C ALA A 52 -12.46 -2.43 8.56
N TRP A 53 -12.82 -3.27 9.53
CA TRP A 53 -11.93 -4.32 10.07
C TRP A 53 -11.35 -5.24 8.98
N SER A 54 -12.20 -5.81 8.13
CA SER A 54 -11.76 -6.74 7.09
C SER A 54 -10.79 -6.11 6.09
N VAL A 55 -11.02 -4.85 5.73
CA VAL A 55 -10.21 -4.13 4.74
C VAL A 55 -8.86 -3.71 5.31
N LEU A 56 -8.84 -3.17 6.53
CA LEU A 56 -7.59 -2.84 7.23
C LEU A 56 -6.71 -4.08 7.40
N LEU A 57 -7.27 -5.16 7.91
CA LEU A 57 -6.52 -6.40 8.14
C LEU A 57 -6.06 -7.02 6.83
N ARG A 58 -6.88 -7.02 5.77
CA ARG A 58 -6.48 -7.53 4.46
C ARG A 58 -5.31 -6.73 3.89
N THR A 59 -5.24 -5.42 4.13
CA THR A 59 -4.08 -4.61 3.75
C THR A 59 -2.82 -5.03 4.49
N VAL A 60 -2.90 -5.20 5.82
CA VAL A 60 -1.75 -5.62 6.64
C VAL A 60 -1.25 -7.00 6.23
N HIS A 61 -2.16 -7.97 6.10
CA HIS A 61 -1.82 -9.32 5.65
C HIS A 61 -1.28 -9.34 4.24
N SER A 62 -1.86 -8.54 3.34
CA SER A 62 -1.35 -8.38 1.98
C SER A 62 0.13 -7.96 1.97
N VAL A 63 0.50 -6.99 2.82
CA VAL A 63 1.89 -6.53 2.96
C VAL A 63 2.77 -7.63 3.53
N ILE A 64 2.34 -8.30 4.60
CA ILE A 64 3.14 -9.34 5.27
C ILE A 64 3.35 -10.55 4.35
N ASP A 65 2.28 -11.02 3.72
CA ASP A 65 2.28 -12.25 2.91
C ASP A 65 3.05 -12.09 1.59
N ARG A 66 3.08 -10.87 1.02
CA ARG A 66 3.65 -10.59 -0.32
C ARG A 66 4.87 -9.68 -0.31
N SER A 67 5.47 -9.44 0.84
CA SER A 67 6.76 -8.75 0.94
C SER A 67 7.85 -9.71 1.41
N PRO A 68 9.02 -9.75 0.74
CA PRO A 68 10.13 -10.58 1.20
C PRO A 68 10.50 -10.27 2.67
N PRO A 69 10.61 -11.29 3.55
CA PRO A 69 10.85 -11.08 4.98
C PRO A 69 12.11 -10.26 5.31
N ARG A 70 13.13 -10.31 4.44
CA ARG A 70 14.36 -9.51 4.58
C ARG A 70 14.19 -8.03 4.24
N LEU A 71 13.16 -7.67 3.47
CA LEU A 71 12.90 -6.31 3.02
C LEU A 71 11.89 -5.58 3.90
N LEU A 72 10.88 -6.29 4.39
CA LEU A 72 9.89 -5.73 5.28
C LEU A 72 10.47 -5.62 6.68
N HIS A 73 10.96 -4.43 7.07
CA HIS A 73 11.49 -4.18 8.40
C HIS A 73 10.36 -4.14 9.43
N GLU A 74 9.34 -3.34 9.16
CA GLU A 74 8.19 -3.12 10.03
C GLU A 74 6.98 -2.61 9.23
N VAL A 75 5.78 -2.79 9.80
CA VAL A 75 4.52 -2.19 9.36
C VAL A 75 4.03 -1.29 10.49
N ILE A 76 3.90 0.01 10.21
CA ILE A 76 3.47 1.03 11.17
C ILE A 76 2.03 1.42 10.83
N LEU A 77 1.11 0.98 11.67
CA LEU A 77 -0.30 1.35 11.62
C LEU A 77 -0.50 2.65 12.41
N VAL A 78 -0.82 3.73 11.73
CA VAL A 78 -1.07 5.03 12.37
C VAL A 78 -2.59 5.25 12.49
N ASP A 79 -3.12 5.09 13.69
CA ASP A 79 -4.51 5.42 14.03
C ASP A 79 -4.65 6.95 14.16
N ASP A 80 -5.25 7.59 13.14
CA ASP A 80 -5.57 9.02 13.14
C ASP A 80 -6.87 9.27 13.91
N TYR A 81 -6.87 8.92 15.20
CA TYR A 81 -7.96 9.19 16.14
C TYR A 81 -9.31 8.58 15.75
N SER A 82 -9.31 7.29 15.40
CA SER A 82 -10.54 6.52 15.15
C SER A 82 -11.42 6.43 16.40
N ASP A 83 -12.72 6.30 16.25
CA ASP A 83 -13.69 6.11 17.35
C ASP A 83 -14.33 4.71 17.35
N MET A 84 -14.16 3.93 16.28
CA MET A 84 -14.74 2.59 16.18
C MET A 84 -14.12 1.61 17.20
N PRO A 85 -14.94 0.88 18.00
CA PRO A 85 -14.44 0.01 19.07
C PRO A 85 -13.46 -1.09 18.60
N HIS A 86 -13.68 -1.66 17.41
CA HIS A 86 -12.80 -2.71 16.86
C HIS A 86 -11.38 -2.22 16.56
N LEU A 87 -11.17 -0.92 16.38
CA LEU A 87 -9.86 -0.32 16.12
C LEU A 87 -9.06 -0.02 17.39
N LYS A 88 -9.62 -0.32 18.57
CA LYS A 88 -8.97 -0.09 19.87
C LYS A 88 -8.31 -1.37 20.37
N ARG A 89 -8.76 -1.89 21.51
CA ARG A 89 -8.16 -3.06 22.17
C ARG A 89 -8.13 -4.29 21.27
N GLN A 90 -9.20 -4.54 20.51
CA GLN A 90 -9.29 -5.70 19.61
C GLN A 90 -8.18 -5.68 18.54
N LEU A 91 -7.87 -4.51 17.96
CA LEU A 91 -6.80 -4.37 16.98
C LEU A 91 -5.42 -4.61 17.61
N GLU A 92 -5.20 -4.10 18.83
CA GLU A 92 -3.95 -4.33 19.58
C GLU A 92 -3.75 -5.82 19.90
N GLU A 93 -4.78 -6.48 20.43
CA GLU A 93 -4.76 -7.90 20.74
C GLU A 93 -4.51 -8.75 19.48
N TYR A 94 -5.15 -8.41 18.36
CA TYR A 94 -4.94 -9.11 17.11
C TYR A 94 -3.52 -8.92 16.55
N MET A 95 -3.02 -7.68 16.56
CA MET A 95 -1.71 -7.36 15.98
C MET A 95 -0.53 -7.77 16.87
N ALA A 96 -0.75 -8.05 18.16
CA ALA A 96 0.27 -8.56 19.07
C ALA A 96 0.90 -9.90 18.60
N MET A 97 0.20 -10.66 17.76
CA MET A 97 0.71 -11.91 17.17
C MET A 97 1.71 -11.67 16.02
N TYR A 98 1.82 -10.43 15.52
CA TYR A 98 2.63 -10.07 14.35
C TYR A 98 3.77 -9.14 14.77
N PRO A 99 4.98 -9.65 15.07
CA PRO A 99 6.04 -8.86 15.71
C PRO A 99 6.59 -7.71 14.86
N LYS A 100 6.33 -7.72 13.55
CA LYS A 100 6.70 -6.62 12.64
C LYS A 100 5.66 -5.48 12.62
N VAL A 101 4.49 -5.67 13.21
CA VAL A 101 3.41 -4.67 13.20
C VAL A 101 3.47 -3.83 14.47
N LYS A 102 3.46 -2.51 14.31
CA LYS A 102 3.40 -1.53 15.39
C LYS A 102 2.19 -0.64 15.19
N ILE A 103 1.44 -0.37 16.26
CA ILE A 103 0.32 0.57 16.23
C ILE A 103 0.75 1.86 16.92
N VAL A 104 0.63 2.98 16.22
CA VAL A 104 0.87 4.34 16.72
C VAL A 104 -0.45 5.08 16.72
N ARG A 105 -0.83 5.68 17.85
CA ARG A 105 -2.11 6.38 17.99
C ARG A 105 -1.92 7.88 18.11
N ALA A 106 -2.61 8.65 17.27
CA ALA A 106 -2.66 10.10 17.40
C ALA A 106 -3.54 10.50 18.59
N ALA A 107 -3.14 11.54 19.34
CA ALA A 107 -3.87 12.03 20.51
C ALA A 107 -5.15 12.82 20.16
N LYS A 108 -5.27 13.26 18.90
CA LYS A 108 -6.41 13.99 18.34
C LYS A 108 -6.48 13.71 16.84
N ARG A 109 -7.56 14.13 16.18
CA ARG A 109 -7.67 14.00 14.72
C ARG A 109 -6.69 14.96 14.03
N GLU A 110 -5.68 14.41 13.38
CA GLU A 110 -4.59 15.13 12.73
C GLU A 110 -4.78 15.23 11.21
N GLY A 111 -5.40 14.25 10.57
CA GLY A 111 -5.52 14.17 9.11
C GLY A 111 -4.29 13.53 8.45
N LEU A 112 -4.47 13.07 7.21
CA LEU A 112 -3.55 12.17 6.50
C LEU A 112 -2.09 12.64 6.49
N ILE A 113 -1.84 13.92 6.18
CA ILE A 113 -0.47 14.44 6.06
C ILE A 113 0.28 14.34 7.39
N ARG A 114 -0.35 14.78 8.49
CA ARG A 114 0.26 14.74 9.82
C ARG A 114 0.35 13.31 10.36
N ALA A 115 -0.64 12.45 10.06
CA ALA A 115 -0.58 11.02 10.37
C ALA A 115 0.62 10.35 9.66
N ARG A 116 0.86 10.64 8.37
CA ARG A 116 2.04 10.14 7.64
C ARG A 116 3.35 10.59 8.29
N LEU A 117 3.44 11.86 8.71
CA LEU A 117 4.60 12.38 9.43
C LEU A 117 4.80 11.72 10.81
N ILE A 118 3.73 11.42 11.54
CA ILE A 118 3.80 10.66 12.79
C ILE A 118 4.36 9.26 12.52
N GLY A 119 3.87 8.56 11.50
CA GLY A 119 4.40 7.26 11.08
C GLY A 119 5.88 7.34 10.71
N ALA A 120 6.27 8.33 9.92
CA ALA A 120 7.66 8.55 9.50
C ALA A 120 8.61 8.77 10.68
N LYS A 121 8.17 9.47 11.74
CA LYS A 121 8.97 9.67 12.96
C LYS A 121 9.22 8.38 13.75
N HIS A 122 8.37 7.36 13.58
CA HIS A 122 8.52 6.06 14.24
C HIS A 122 9.22 5.03 13.34
N ALA A 123 9.42 5.35 12.05
CA ALA A 123 10.08 4.48 11.11
C ALA A 123 11.59 4.41 11.37
N THR A 124 12.13 3.20 11.27
CA THR A 124 13.54 2.91 11.55
C THR A 124 14.29 2.29 10.37
N ALA A 125 13.59 1.95 9.28
CA ALA A 125 14.20 1.49 8.05
C ALA A 125 14.69 2.67 7.18
N PRO A 126 15.64 2.44 6.26
CA PRO A 126 16.15 3.48 5.36
C PRO A 126 15.16 3.95 4.29
N VAL A 127 14.12 3.15 3.98
CA VAL A 127 13.08 3.50 3.00
C VAL A 127 11.72 3.55 3.68
N LEU A 128 10.88 4.52 3.28
CA LEU A 128 9.49 4.62 3.69
C LEU A 128 8.59 4.22 2.53
N THR A 129 7.66 3.30 2.78
CA THR A 129 6.64 2.90 1.81
C THR A 129 5.26 3.22 2.37
N TYR A 130 4.58 4.20 1.78
CA TYR A 130 3.23 4.59 2.21
C TYR A 130 2.18 3.79 1.44
N LEU A 131 1.22 3.22 2.17
CA LEU A 131 0.02 2.59 1.61
C LEU A 131 -1.21 3.15 2.33
N ASP A 132 -2.35 3.16 1.65
CA ASP A 132 -3.63 3.43 2.29
C ASP A 132 -4.15 2.16 2.98
N SER A 133 -5.14 2.30 3.86
CA SER A 133 -5.64 1.21 4.71
C SER A 133 -6.57 0.21 4.02
N HIS A 134 -6.70 0.32 2.71
CA HIS A 134 -7.60 -0.45 1.85
C HIS A 134 -6.91 -0.84 0.53
N CYS A 135 -5.71 -1.41 0.65
CA CYS A 135 -4.89 -1.83 -0.49
C CYS A 135 -4.66 -3.35 -0.48
N GLU A 136 -4.44 -3.93 -1.65
CA GLU A 136 -3.93 -5.29 -1.80
C GLU A 136 -2.75 -5.30 -2.77
N CYS A 137 -1.57 -5.64 -2.25
CA CYS A 137 -0.31 -5.69 -2.95
C CYS A 137 -0.27 -6.84 -3.95
N ALA A 138 0.20 -6.65 -5.18
CA ALA A 138 0.45 -7.76 -6.09
C ALA A 138 1.70 -8.57 -5.68
N GLU A 139 1.88 -9.76 -6.27
CA GLU A 139 3.14 -10.51 -6.14
C GLU A 139 4.32 -9.69 -6.67
N GLY A 140 5.44 -9.68 -5.93
CA GLY A 140 6.66 -8.95 -6.29
C GLY A 140 6.48 -7.44 -6.49
N TRP A 141 5.57 -6.83 -5.72
CA TRP A 141 5.28 -5.39 -5.76
C TRP A 141 6.41 -4.53 -5.19
N LEU A 142 7.22 -5.07 -4.27
CA LEU A 142 8.10 -4.28 -3.41
C LEU A 142 9.52 -4.13 -3.98
N GLU A 143 10.10 -5.21 -4.50
CA GLU A 143 11.45 -5.25 -5.07
C GLU A 143 11.68 -4.24 -6.19
N PRO A 144 10.74 -3.99 -7.13
CA PRO A 144 10.90 -2.97 -8.15
C PRO A 144 11.05 -1.56 -7.58
N LEU A 145 10.30 -1.24 -6.52
CA LEU A 145 10.32 0.06 -5.86
C LEU A 145 11.67 0.29 -5.17
N LEU A 146 12.07 -0.69 -4.35
CA LEU A 146 13.32 -0.64 -3.61
C LEU A 146 14.54 -0.70 -4.53
N GLY A 147 14.48 -1.49 -5.61
CA GLY A 147 15.53 -1.56 -6.62
C GLY A 147 15.78 -0.23 -7.30
N ARG A 148 14.71 0.52 -7.62
CA ARG A 148 14.87 1.84 -8.24
C ARG A 148 15.40 2.90 -7.27
N ILE A 149 15.06 2.81 -6.00
CA ILE A 149 15.61 3.68 -4.94
C ILE A 149 17.08 3.33 -4.66
N ALA A 150 17.43 2.04 -4.65
CA ALA A 150 18.82 1.59 -4.44
C ALA A 150 19.76 2.07 -5.55
N GLN A 151 19.28 2.15 -6.80
CA GLN A 151 20.04 2.70 -7.92
C GLN A 151 20.28 4.21 -7.80
N ASN A 152 19.29 4.95 -7.30
CA ASN A 152 19.42 6.37 -7.06
C ASN A 152 18.49 6.82 -5.91
N PRO A 153 19.05 7.23 -4.76
CA PRO A 153 18.27 7.59 -3.58
C PRO A 153 17.46 8.89 -3.74
N THR A 154 17.65 9.65 -4.82
CA THR A 154 16.80 10.81 -5.13
C THR A 154 15.48 10.44 -5.82
N ASN A 155 15.28 9.15 -6.15
CA ASN A 155 14.06 8.70 -6.80
C ASN A 155 12.90 8.57 -5.79
N VAL A 156 11.74 9.12 -6.14
CA VAL A 156 10.45 8.80 -5.52
C VAL A 156 9.69 7.92 -6.49
N VAL A 157 9.35 6.70 -6.06
CA VAL A 157 8.84 5.64 -6.93
C VAL A 157 7.44 5.24 -6.48
N CYS A 158 6.51 5.12 -7.43
CA CYS A 158 5.13 4.72 -7.17
C CYS A 158 4.83 3.41 -7.91
N PRO A 159 4.04 2.50 -7.33
CA PRO A 159 3.49 1.37 -8.07
C PRO A 159 2.47 1.84 -9.10
N VAL A 160 2.13 0.98 -10.06
CA VAL A 160 0.87 1.10 -10.80
C VAL A 160 -0.26 0.82 -9.82
N ILE A 161 -1.24 1.72 -9.74
CA ILE A 161 -2.37 1.60 -8.81
C ILE A 161 -3.56 1.07 -9.57
N GLU A 162 -3.98 -0.15 -9.23
CA GLU A 162 -5.13 -0.82 -9.82
C GLU A 162 -6.39 -0.57 -9.00
N ASN A 163 -7.54 -0.55 -9.67
CA ASN A 163 -8.81 -0.33 -9.01
C ASN A 163 -9.33 -1.63 -8.40
N ILE A 164 -9.64 -1.61 -7.11
CA ILE A 164 -10.45 -2.63 -6.45
C ILE A 164 -11.88 -2.11 -6.44
N ASN A 165 -12.81 -2.83 -7.07
CA ASN A 165 -14.20 -2.44 -7.17
C ASN A 165 -14.84 -2.35 -5.77
N ASP A 166 -15.50 -1.24 -5.49
CA ASP A 166 -16.09 -0.92 -4.19
C ASP A 166 -17.34 -1.72 -3.85
N ASP A 167 -17.99 -2.36 -4.83
CA ASP A 167 -19.14 -3.25 -4.62
C ASP A 167 -18.75 -4.73 -4.59
N THR A 168 -17.96 -5.18 -5.57
CA THR A 168 -17.64 -6.60 -5.78
C THR A 168 -16.29 -7.04 -5.23
N PHE A 169 -15.39 -6.09 -4.91
CA PHE A 169 -13.99 -6.33 -4.56
C PHE A 169 -13.18 -7.04 -5.65
N GLU A 170 -13.67 -7.07 -6.90
CA GLU A 170 -12.91 -7.48 -8.07
C GLU A 170 -11.78 -6.47 -8.36
N ILE A 171 -10.61 -6.97 -8.78
CA ILE A 171 -9.49 -6.11 -9.15
C ILE A 171 -9.46 -5.95 -10.66
N ALA A 172 -9.59 -4.71 -11.13
CA ALA A 172 -9.48 -4.36 -12.52
C ALA A 172 -8.00 -4.16 -12.89
N TRP A 173 -7.43 -5.13 -13.61
CA TRP A 173 -6.04 -5.11 -14.05
C TRP A 173 -5.89 -4.34 -15.36
N SER A 174 -5.08 -3.28 -15.34
CA SER A 174 -4.90 -2.40 -16.47
C SER A 174 -3.80 -2.93 -17.41
N SER A 175 -4.10 -3.07 -18.71
CA SER A 175 -3.08 -3.49 -19.70
C SER A 175 -1.99 -2.45 -19.95
N TYR A 176 -2.26 -1.17 -19.67
CA TYR A 176 -1.30 -0.08 -19.86
C TYR A 176 -1.31 0.86 -18.66
N PRO A 177 -0.13 1.19 -18.12
CA PRO A 177 -0.05 2.12 -17.00
C PRO A 177 -0.43 3.53 -17.44
N GLN A 178 -1.08 4.25 -16.53
CA GLN A 178 -1.28 5.69 -16.62
C GLN A 178 -0.26 6.42 -15.74
N VAL A 179 0.03 7.68 -16.05
CA VAL A 179 0.90 8.55 -15.26
C VAL A 179 0.11 9.72 -14.68
N GLY A 180 0.55 10.20 -13.52
CA GLY A 180 -0.09 11.31 -12.82
C GLY A 180 0.22 12.67 -13.46
N GLY A 181 -0.78 13.54 -13.49
CA GLY A 181 -0.69 14.95 -13.82
C GLY A 181 -1.68 15.78 -13.00
N PHE A 182 -1.91 17.03 -13.40
CA PHE A 182 -2.88 17.90 -12.76
C PHE A 182 -3.57 18.83 -13.78
N SER A 183 -4.83 19.18 -13.50
CA SER A 183 -5.56 20.23 -14.22
C SER A 183 -5.32 21.61 -13.59
N TRP A 184 -5.70 22.68 -14.30
CA TRP A 184 -5.48 24.07 -13.84
C TRP A 184 -6.21 24.45 -12.53
N ASN A 185 -7.18 23.65 -12.10
CA ASN A 185 -7.80 23.75 -10.78
C ASN A 185 -7.04 22.97 -9.69
N LEU A 186 -5.80 22.52 -9.98
CA LEU A 186 -4.90 21.78 -9.10
C LEU A 186 -5.41 20.40 -8.64
N GLN A 187 -6.36 19.81 -9.36
CA GLN A 187 -6.80 18.43 -9.13
C GLN A 187 -5.88 17.45 -9.85
N PHE A 188 -5.51 16.37 -9.16
CA PHE A 188 -4.78 15.25 -9.74
C PHE A 188 -5.63 14.57 -10.82
N ASN A 189 -5.00 14.18 -11.94
CA ASN A 189 -5.62 13.38 -12.99
C ASN A 189 -4.67 12.33 -13.55
N TRP A 190 -5.23 11.27 -14.13
CA TRP A 190 -4.49 10.26 -14.86
C TRP A 190 -4.42 10.60 -16.35
N HIS A 191 -3.25 10.35 -16.94
CA HIS A 191 -3.00 10.55 -18.37
C HIS A 191 -2.27 9.34 -18.95
N ALA A 192 -2.50 9.08 -20.24
CA ALA A 192 -1.71 8.10 -20.97
C ALA A 192 -0.23 8.53 -21.01
N VAL A 193 0.68 7.55 -20.95
CA VAL A 193 2.12 7.80 -21.09
C VAL A 193 2.39 8.50 -22.44
N PRO A 194 2.99 9.70 -22.47
CA PRO A 194 3.28 10.42 -23.70
C PRO A 194 4.23 9.65 -24.63
N GLU A 195 4.09 9.84 -25.93
CA GLU A 195 4.91 9.14 -26.94
C GLU A 195 6.41 9.34 -26.75
N ARG A 196 6.84 10.53 -26.30
CA ARG A 196 8.25 10.82 -25.99
C ARG A 196 8.82 9.87 -24.92
N GLU A 197 8.03 9.54 -23.90
CA GLU A 197 8.45 8.63 -22.83
C GLU A 197 8.40 7.19 -23.34
N ARG A 198 7.35 6.81 -24.09
CA ARG A 198 7.28 5.47 -24.71
C ARG A 198 8.50 5.16 -25.58
N LYS A 199 8.99 6.14 -26.36
CA LYS A 199 10.20 5.99 -27.17
C LYS A 199 11.48 5.89 -26.34
N ARG A 200 11.53 6.53 -25.17
CA ARG A 200 12.68 6.51 -24.25
C ARG A 200 12.82 5.17 -23.54
N HIS A 201 11.71 4.49 -23.26
CA HIS A 201 11.66 3.20 -22.56
C HIS A 201 11.64 2.00 -23.53
N LYS A 202 12.28 2.11 -24.71
CA LYS A 202 12.46 0.99 -25.64
C LYS A 202 13.60 0.08 -25.17
N ASP A 203 13.35 -0.67 -24.10
CA ASP A 203 14.12 -1.84 -23.68
C ASP A 203 13.17 -3.01 -23.38
#